data_AF-A0A2P2J2M3-F1
#
_entry.id   AF-A0A2P2J2M3-F1
#
_cell.length_a   1.000
_cell.length_b   1.000
_cell.length_c   1.000
_cell.angle_alpha   90.00
_cell.angle_beta   90.00
_cell.angle_gamma   90.00
#
_symmetry.space_group_name_H-M   'P 1'
#
loop_
_entity.id
_entity.type
_entity.pdbx_description
1 polymer ?
#
loop_
_entity_poly.entity_id
_entity_poly.type
_entity_poly.pdbx_seq_one_letter_code
_entity_poly.pdbx_strand_id
1 'polypeptide(L)' 'MKYEQLFPVEAKKFGYQDPKSNFKSVEEALDDRVKKKADRYCK' A
#
# COMPACT_ATOMS: atom_id res chain seq x y z
N MET A 1 -14.81 1.69 1.65
CA MET A 1 -15.28 0.37 1.18
C MET A 1 -14.30 -0.67 1.69
N LYS A 2 -14.71 -1.59 2.59
CA LYS A 2 -13.79 -2.61 3.11
C LYS A 2 -13.61 -3.70 2.05
N TYR A 3 -12.37 -3.93 1.62
CA TYR A 3 -12.05 -4.93 0.59
C TYR A 3 -12.48 -6.34 1.03
N GLU A 4 -12.40 -6.62 2.33
CA GLU A 4 -12.87 -7.86 2.97
C GLU A 4 -14.36 -8.15 2.73
N GLN A 5 -15.20 -7.11 2.63
CA GLN A 5 -16.64 -7.26 2.41
C GLN A 5 -16.99 -7.52 0.95
N LEU A 6 -16.14 -7.05 0.03
CA LEU A 6 -16.34 -7.21 -1.41
C LEU A 6 -15.83 -8.58 -1.89
N PHE A 7 -14.70 -9.04 -1.33
CA PHE A 7 -14.05 -10.28 -1.77
C PHE A 7 -13.55 -11.12 -0.58
N PRO A 8 -14.46 -11.72 0.22
CA PRO A 8 -14.10 -12.39 1.48
C PRO A 8 -13.18 -13.61 1.30
N VAL A 9 -13.31 -14.33 0.20
CA VAL A 9 -12.47 -15.51 -0.11
C VAL A 9 -11.05 -15.09 -0.48
N GLU A 10 -10.89 -14.05 -1.30
CA GLU A 10 -9.59 -13.53 -1.70
C GLU A 10 -8.90 -12.81 -0.55
N ALA A 11 -9.63 -11.98 0.21
CA ALA A 11 -9.09 -11.31 1.39
C ALA A 11 -8.53 -12.31 2.40
N LYS A 12 -9.23 -13.43 2.62
CA LYS A 12 -8.76 -14.52 3.49
C LYS A 12 -7.56 -15.27 2.92
N LYS A 13 -7.54 -15.54 1.61
CA LYS A 13 -6.49 -16.34 0.95
C LYS A 13 -5.19 -15.56 0.77
N PHE A 14 -5.28 -14.29 0.41
CA PHE A 14 -4.15 -13.44 0.07
C PHE A 14 -3.77 -12.47 1.19
N GLY A 15 -4.51 -12.48 2.31
CA GLY A 15 -4.22 -11.66 3.47
C GLY A 15 -4.29 -10.17 3.16
N TYR A 16 -5.21 -9.77 2.27
CA TYR A 16 -5.53 -8.36 2.01
C TYR A 16 -6.28 -7.79 3.23
N GLN A 17 -5.60 -7.72 4.38
CA GLN A 17 -6.00 -6.81 5.44
C GLN A 17 -5.87 -5.40 4.88
N ASP A 18 -6.83 -4.54 5.18
CA ASP A 18 -6.74 -3.10 4.92
C ASP A 18 -5.29 -2.68 5.18
N PRO A 19 -4.59 -2.10 4.20
CA PRO A 19 -3.17 -1.86 4.35
C PRO A 19 -3.02 -1.07 5.63
N LYS A 20 -2.38 -1.67 6.64
CA LYS A 20 -1.77 -0.96 7.76
C LYS A 20 -0.64 -0.16 7.15
N SER A 21 -1.05 0.81 6.34
CA SER A 21 -0.26 1.86 5.78
C SER A 21 0.32 2.54 7.01
N ASN A 22 1.60 2.29 7.28
CA ASN A 22 2.33 3.08 8.28
C ASN A 22 2.39 4.56 7.87
N PHE A 23 1.95 4.88 6.64
CA PHE A 23 1.78 6.23 6.14
C PHE A 23 0.46 6.82 6.63
N LYS A 24 0.53 8.02 7.17
CA LYS A 24 -0.61 8.78 7.68
C LYS A 24 -1.48 9.31 6.56
N SER A 25 -0.95 9.40 5.34
CA SER A 25 -1.68 9.83 4.16
C SER A 25 -1.17 9.17 2.87
N VAL A 26 -1.97 9.28 1.81
CA VAL A 26 -1.61 8.77 0.47
C VAL A 26 -0.41 9.53 -0.09
N GLU A 27 -0.35 10.84 0.19
CA GLU A 27 0.70 11.75 -0.24
C GLU A 27 2.05 11.34 0.36
N GLU A 28 2.08 11.01 1.65
CA GLU A 28 3.29 10.50 2.34
C GLU A 28 3.77 9.19 1.70
N ALA A 29 2.85 8.26 1.41
CA ALA A 29 3.19 7.01 0.73
C ALA A 29 3.72 7.24 -0.71
N LEU A 30 3.26 8.29 -1.39
CA LEU A 30 3.72 8.65 -2.73
C LEU A 30 5.13 9.25 -2.69
N ASP A 31 5.39 10.19 -1.77
CA ASP A 31 6.70 10.83 -1.64
C ASP A 31 7.80 9.81 -1.29
N ASP A 32 7.50 8.90 -0.36
CA ASP A 32 8.42 7.85 0.07
C ASP A 32 8.76 6.87 -1.06
N ARG A 33 7.81 6.63 -1.99
CA ARG A 33 8.03 5.83 -3.21
C ARG A 33 8.87 6.57 -4.25
N VAL A 34 8.64 7.86 -4.43
CA VAL A 34 9.40 8.70 -5.37
C VAL A 34 10.86 8.78 -4.93
N LYS A 35 11.12 9.03 -3.65
CA LYS A 35 12.46 9.06 -3.06
C LYS A 35 13.23 7.76 -3.29
N LYS A 36 12.63 6.61 -2.96
CA LYS A 36 13.22 5.28 -3.19
C LYS A 36 13.52 5.00 -4.67
N LYS A 37 12.72 5.53 -5.60
CA LYS A 37 12.99 5.43 -7.04
C LYS A 37 14.14 6.33 -7.45
N ALA A 38 14.19 7.57 -6.95
CA ALA A 38 15.28 8.50 -7.21
C ALA A 38 16.63 7.92 -6.73
N ASP A 39 16.71 7.45 -5.49
CA ASP A 39 17.92 6.84 -4.92
C ASP A 39 18.38 5.60 -5.72
N ARG A 40 17.44 4.88 -6.34
CA ARG A 40 17.71 3.67 -7.12
C ARG A 40 18.21 3.98 -8.53
N TYR A 41 17.60 4.93 -9.22
CA TYR A 41 17.80 5.15 -10.65
C TYR A 41 18.65 6.37 -10.98
N CYS A 42 18.64 7.38 -10.12
CA CYS A 42 19.40 8.61 -10.32
C CYS A 42 20.74 8.53 -9.60
N LYS A 43 21.52 7.48 -9.89
CA LYS A 43 22.94 7.37 -9.51
C LYS A 43 23.83 8.17 -10.46
#